data_AF-A0AAN8EBR6-F1
#
_entry.id   AF-A0AAN8EBR6-F1
#
_cell.length_a   1.000
_cell.length_b   1.000
_cell.length_c   1.000
_cell.angle_alpha   90.00
_cell.angle_beta   90.00
_cell.angle_gamma   90.00
#
_symmetry.space_group_name_H-M   'P 1'
#
loop_
_entity.id
_entity.type
_entity.pdbx_description
1 polymer ?
#
loop_
_entity_poly.entity_id
_entity_poly.type
_entity_poly.pdbx_seq_one_letter_code
_entity_poly.pdbx_strand_id
1 'polypeptide(L)'
;MLCNVQPRLNLPVVFLHDGWFIFFMVLFAFSNGYLASLCMCFGPKKVLPHEAETAGAVMAFFLSLGLALGAGLSFLLRALV
;
A
#
# COMPACT_ATOMS: atom_id res chain seq x y z
N MET A 1 -8.01 2.77 10.25
CA MET A 1 -9.31 2.24 10.75
C MET A 1 -9.59 2.62 12.19
N LEU A 2 -8.64 2.48 13.13
CA LEU A 2 -8.83 2.81 14.57
C LEU A 2 -8.55 4.29 14.95
N CYS A 3 -8.15 5.11 13.98
CA CYS A 3 -7.89 6.55 14.16
C CYS A 3 -9.19 7.36 14.10
N ASN A 4 -9.14 8.68 14.28
CA ASN A 4 -10.32 9.53 14.42
C ASN A 4 -11.11 9.80 13.10
N VAL A 5 -11.71 8.77 12.48
CA VAL A 5 -12.49 8.90 11.23
C VAL A 5 -13.99 9.04 11.54
N GLN A 6 -14.66 10.10 11.09
CA GLN A 6 -16.10 10.33 11.27
C GLN A 6 -16.83 10.41 9.92
N PRO A 7 -18.13 10.03 9.82
CA PRO A 7 -18.94 9.29 10.79
C PRO A 7 -18.66 7.78 10.73
N ARG A 8 -18.89 7.04 11.83
CA ARG A 8 -18.58 5.59 11.91
C ARG A 8 -19.66 4.84 12.69
N LEU A 9 -19.95 3.61 12.27
CA LEU A 9 -21.06 2.79 12.77
C LEU A 9 -20.60 1.65 13.69
N ASN A 10 -19.45 1.02 13.42
CA ASN A 10 -19.10 -0.28 14.04
C ASN A 10 -17.78 -0.34 14.86
N LEU A 11 -16.84 0.61 14.72
CA LEU A 11 -15.51 0.51 15.37
C LEU A 11 -15.22 1.64 16.39
N PRO A 12 -14.68 1.31 17.60
CA PRO A 12 -14.32 2.28 18.62
C PRO A 12 -13.02 3.06 18.28
N VAL A 13 -12.89 4.28 18.81
CA VAL A 13 -11.71 5.13 18.64
C VAL A 13 -10.66 4.77 19.69
N VAL A 14 -9.57 4.13 19.26
CA VAL A 14 -8.43 3.84 20.16
C VAL A 14 -7.41 4.98 20.12
N PHE A 15 -7.24 5.61 18.96
CA PHE A 15 -6.29 6.71 18.75
C PHE A 15 -7.04 8.00 18.45
N LEU A 16 -7.31 8.79 19.50
CA LEU A 16 -8.07 10.04 19.42
C LEU A 16 -7.26 11.19 18.82
N HIS A 17 -5.95 11.21 19.09
CA HIS A 17 -5.05 12.30 18.71
C HIS A 17 -4.51 12.12 17.29
N ASP A 18 -4.66 13.14 16.45
CA ASP A 18 -4.25 13.11 15.03
C ASP A 18 -2.75 12.90 14.82
N GLY A 19 -1.92 13.19 15.84
CA GLY A 19 -0.49 12.89 15.82
C GLY A 19 -0.19 11.41 15.60
N TRP A 20 -1.01 10.49 16.12
CA TRP A 20 -0.85 9.05 15.85
C TRP A 20 -1.18 8.70 14.41
N PHE A 21 -2.22 9.31 13.85
CA PHE A 21 -2.57 9.13 12.44
C PHE A 21 -1.42 9.59 11.53
N ILE A 22 -0.86 10.78 11.78
CA ILE A 22 0.29 11.30 11.03
C ILE A 22 1.48 10.36 11.15
N PHE A 23 1.83 9.90 12.36
CA PHE A 23 2.93 8.97 12.59
C PHE A 23 2.77 7.67 11.80
N PHE A 24 1.59 7.04 11.86
CA PHE A 24 1.32 5.82 11.10
C PHE A 24 1.35 6.04 9.59
N MET A 25 0.81 7.16 9.11
CA MET A 25 0.84 7.51 7.69
C MET A 25 2.27 7.74 7.17
N VAL A 26 3.12 8.41 7.94
CA VAL A 26 4.53 8.61 7.59
C VAL A 26 5.26 7.28 7.51
N LEU A 27 5.12 6.42 8.52
CA LEU A 27 5.78 5.12 8.55
C LEU A 27 5.28 4.20 7.41
N PHE A 28 3.98 4.20 7.17
CA PHE A 28 3.35 3.44 6.09
C PHE A 28 3.80 3.93 4.70
N ALA A 29 3.75 5.23 4.45
CA ALA A 29 4.15 5.80 3.17
C ALA A 29 5.64 5.60 2.90
N PHE A 30 6.49 5.81 3.91
CA PHE A 30 7.93 5.63 3.79
C PHE A 30 8.30 4.17 3.51
N SER A 31 7.75 3.22 4.29
CA SER A 31 8.01 1.80 4.08
C SER A 31 7.52 1.34 2.70
N ASN A 32 6.29 1.67 2.30
CA ASN A 32 5.76 1.30 1.01
C ASN A 32 6.58 1.88 -0.16
N GLY A 33 6.89 3.17 -0.12
CA GLY A 33 7.69 3.82 -1.16
C GLY A 33 9.09 3.21 -1.26
N TYR A 34 9.77 3.03 -0.13
CA TYR A 34 11.12 2.48 -0.11
C TYR A 34 11.16 1.02 -0.59
N LEU A 35 10.30 0.14 -0.06
CA LEU A 35 10.25 -1.26 -0.48
C LEU A 35 9.84 -1.40 -1.95
N ALA A 36 8.86 -0.63 -2.43
CA ALA A 36 8.43 -0.68 -3.82
C ALA A 36 9.56 -0.27 -4.78
N SER A 37 10.29 0.80 -4.47
CA SER A 37 11.45 1.22 -5.26
C SER A 37 12.57 0.18 -5.26
N LEU A 38 12.88 -0.41 -4.10
CA LEU A 38 13.88 -1.49 -4.01
C LEU A 38 13.47 -2.68 -4.88
N CYS A 39 12.21 -3.13 -4.79
CA CYS A 39 11.71 -4.23 -5.61
C CYS A 39 11.86 -3.89 -7.10
N MET A 40 11.36 -2.74 -7.56
CA MET A 40 11.43 -2.36 -8.98
C MET A 40 12.86 -2.17 -9.50
N CYS A 41 13.78 -1.67 -8.68
CA CYS A 41 15.17 -1.45 -9.09
C CYS A 41 16.03 -2.72 -9.06
N PHE A 42 15.77 -3.64 -8.12
CA PHE A 42 16.57 -4.85 -7.94
C PHE A 42 15.96 -6.11 -8.57
N GLY A 43 14.64 -6.14 -8.80
CA GLY A 43 13.95 -7.27 -9.41
C GLY A 43 14.48 -7.63 -10.80
N PRO A 44 14.54 -6.68 -11.76
CA PRO A 44 15.07 -6.96 -13.10
C PRO A 44 16.57 -7.32 -13.09
N LYS A 45 17.31 -6.96 -12.04
CA LYS A 45 18.73 -7.32 -11.88
C LYS A 45 18.94 -8.76 -11.40
N LYS A 46 17.88 -9.46 -11.00
CA LYS A 46 17.93 -10.87 -10.56
C LYS A 46 17.69 -11.86 -11.71
N VAL A 47 17.33 -11.37 -12.90
CA VAL A 47 17.12 -12.18 -14.09
C VAL A 47 18.24 -11.95 -15.12
N LEU A 48 18.28 -12.79 -16.14
CA LEU A 48 19.21 -12.64 -17.26
C LEU A 48 18.93 -11.30 -17.99
N PRO A 49 19.94 -10.62 -18.55
CA PRO A 49 19.75 -9.31 -19.17
C PRO A 49 18.69 -9.28 -20.29
N HIS A 50 18.51 -10.38 -21.02
CA HIS A 50 17.49 -10.49 -22.08
C HIS A 50 16.06 -10.67 -21.53
N GLU A 51 15.92 -11.15 -20.30
CA GLU A 51 14.62 -11.33 -19.62
C GLU A 51 14.27 -10.13 -18.72
N ALA A 52 15.17 -9.16 -18.55
CA ALA A 52 15.00 -8.03 -17.65
C ALA A 52 13.81 -7.13 -18.04
N GLU A 53 13.57 -6.96 -19.34
CA GLU A 53 12.41 -6.20 -19.85
C GLU A 53 11.09 -6.90 -19.50
N THR A 54 10.99 -8.20 -19.79
CA THR A 54 9.82 -9.03 -19.45
C THR A 54 9.58 -9.06 -17.94
N ALA A 55 10.65 -9.21 -17.15
CA ALA A 55 10.56 -9.16 -15.69
C ALA A 55 10.04 -7.79 -15.21
N GLY A 56 10.55 -6.68 -15.76
CA GLY A 56 10.05 -5.34 -15.47
C GLY A 56 8.56 -5.18 -15.78
N ALA A 57 8.10 -5.70 -16.92
CA ALA A 57 6.69 -5.68 -17.30
C ALA A 57 5.80 -6.48 -16.32
N VAL A 58 6.24 -7.68 -15.91
CA VAL A 58 5.53 -8.50 -14.91
C VAL A 58 5.46 -7.77 -13.56
N MET A 59 6.54 -7.11 -13.13
CA MET A 59 6.53 -6.33 -11.90
C MET A 59 5.56 -5.16 -11.95
N ALA A 60 5.52 -4.42 -13.07
CA ALA A 60 4.55 -3.34 -13.28
C ALA A 60 3.10 -3.85 -13.26
N PHE A 61 2.84 -5.03 -13.83
CA PHE A 61 1.55 -5.69 -13.74
C PHE A 61 1.15 -5.99 -12.29
N PHE A 62 2.03 -6.61 -11.50
CA PHE A 62 1.73 -6.92 -10.09
C PHE A 62 1.55 -5.67 -9.23
N LEU A 63 2.29 -4.59 -9.51
CA LEU A 63 2.07 -3.31 -8.87
C LEU A 63 0.66 -2.78 -9.17
N SER A 64 0.26 -2.82 -10.44
CA SER A 64 -1.07 -2.35 -10.89
C SER A 64 -2.19 -3.22 -10.32
N LEU A 65 -1.99 -4.54 -10.26
CA LEU A 65 -2.90 -5.48 -9.62
C LEU A 65 -3.04 -5.18 -8.11
N GLY A 66 -1.93 -4.93 -7.42
CA GLY A 66 -1.94 -4.55 -6.00
C GLY A 66 -2.72 -3.26 -5.76
N LEU A 67 -2.56 -2.26 -6.63
CA LEU A 67 -3.35 -1.02 -6.57
C LEU A 67 -4.85 -1.27 -6.82
N ALA A 68 -5.20 -2.08 -7.82
CA ALA A 68 -6.58 -2.43 -8.13
C ALA A 68 -7.26 -3.20 -6.99
N LEU A 69 -6.58 -4.20 -6.43
CA LEU A 69 -7.04 -4.96 -5.27
C LEU A 69 -7.16 -4.06 -4.04
N GLY A 70 -6.19 -3.19 -3.78
CA GLY A 70 -6.23 -2.21 -2.71
C GLY A 70 -7.41 -1.25 -2.82
N ALA A 71 -7.72 -0.78 -4.03
CA ALA A 71 -8.90 0.04 -4.29
C ALA A 71 -10.19 -0.75 -4.03
N GLY A 72 -10.32 -1.97 -4.56
CA GLY A 72 -11.48 -2.84 -4.33
C GLY A 72 -11.71 -3.14 -2.84
N LEU A 73 -10.65 -3.49 -2.10
CA LEU A 73 -10.71 -3.70 -0.65
C LEU A 73 -11.05 -2.41 0.10
N SER A 74 -10.60 -1.24 -0.36
CA SER A 74 -10.94 0.03 0.27
C SER A 74 -12.44 0.32 0.24
N PHE A 75 -13.14 -0.05 -0.84
CA PHE A 75 -14.60 0.03 -0.90
C PHE A 75 -15.27 -0.89 0.13
N LEU A 76 -14.80 -2.14 0.24
CA LEU A 76 -15.33 -3.09 1.24
C LEU A 76 -15.08 -2.62 2.67
N LEU A 77 -13.87 -2.15 2.97
CA LEU A 77 -13.51 -1.62 4.28
C LEU A 77 -14.30 -0.36 4.63
N ARG A 78 -14.58 0.50 3.65
CA ARG A 78 -15.45 1.67 3.83
C ARG A 78 -16.91 1.29 4.10
N ALA A 79 -17.39 0.17 3.57
CA ALA A 79 -18.71 -0.35 3.90
C ALA A 79 -18.79 -0.93 5.33
N LEU A 80 -17.66 -1.33 5.91
CA LEU A 80 -17.58 -1.91 7.25
C LEU A 80 -17.45 -0.85 8.37
N VAL A 81 -16.75 0.26 8.10
CA VAL A 81 -16.51 1.38 9.03
C VAL A 81 -17.74 2.27 9.15
#